data_AF-E9DF12-F1
#
_entry.id   AF-E9DF12-F1
#
_cell.length_a   1.000
_cell.length_b   1.000
_cell.length_c   1.000
_cell.angle_alpha   90.00
_cell.angle_beta   90.00
_cell.angle_gamma   90.00
#
_symmetry.space_group_name_H-M   'P 1'
#
loop_
_entity.id
_entity.type
_entity.pdbx_description
1 polymer ?
#
loop_
_entity_poly.entity_id
_entity_poly.type
_entity_poly.pdbx_seq_one_letter_code
_entity_poly.pdbx_strand_id
1 'polypeptide(L)' 'MVMFNVTLKPNASAEELEKAKEEAKKTGGTIRHEYKLIKGFTLEYPDDHVHFLQSSQYVNVEQDGPAKTQTKTT' A
#
# COMPACT_ATOMS: atom_id res chain seq x y z
N MET A 1 6.62 -4.02 12.54
CA MET A 1 6.40 -3.26 11.29
C MET A 1 5.43 -4.05 10.45
N VAL A 2 4.46 -3.37 9.86
CA VAL A 2 3.44 -3.95 8.99
C VAL A 2 3.76 -3.57 7.56
N MET A 3 3.43 -4.46 6.63
CA MET A 3 3.58 -4.20 5.20
C MET A 3 2.21 -3.80 4.64
N PHE A 4 2.23 -2.91 3.66
CA PHE A 4 1.04 -2.39 2.99
C PHE A 4 1.27 -2.39 1.50
N ASN A 5 0.35 -3.00 0.75
CA ASN A 5 0.32 -2.94 -0.70
C ASN A 5 -0.47 -1.70 -1.12
N VAL A 6 0.22 -0.76 -1.73
CA VAL A 6 -0.36 0.47 -2.27
C VAL A 6 -0.43 0.33 -3.78
N THR A 7 -1.64 0.30 -4.34
CA THR A 7 -1.85 0.20 -5.79
C THR A 7 -2.66 1.38 -6.31
N LEU A 8 -2.44 1.75 -7.57
CA LEU A 8 -3.16 2.84 -8.21
C LEU A 8 -4.55 2.37 -8.66
N LYS A 9 -5.58 3.17 -8.40
CA LYS A 9 -6.91 2.90 -8.97
C LYS A 9 -6.89 3.14 -10.48
N PRO A 10 -7.78 2.48 -11.25
CA PRO A 10 -7.80 2.59 -12.72
C PRO A 10 -8.04 4.02 -13.24
N ASN A 11 -8.60 4.91 -12.42
CA ASN A 11 -8.86 6.32 -12.75
C ASN A 11 -7.83 7.30 -12.17
N ALA A 12 -6.77 6.81 -11.53
CA ALA A 12 -5.77 7.66 -10.91
C ALA A 12 -4.50 7.78 -11.77
N SER A 13 -3.82 8.93 -11.66
CA SER A 13 -2.58 9.21 -12.39
C SER A 13 -1.35 8.64 -11.67
N ALA A 14 -0.33 8.25 -12.45
CA ALA A 14 0.93 7.76 -11.91
C ALA A 14 1.63 8.77 -10.98
N GLU A 15 1.40 10.08 -11.18
CA GLU A 15 1.88 11.15 -10.30
C GLU A 15 1.40 11.01 -8.85
N GLU A 16 0.16 10.58 -8.64
CA GLU A 16 -0.39 10.37 -7.29
C GLU A 16 0.30 9.19 -6.59
N LEU A 17 0.71 8.16 -7.36
CA LEU A 17 1.50 7.05 -6.83
C LEU A 17 2.88 7.54 -6.37
N GLU A 18 3.53 8.40 -7.16
CA GLU A 18 4.85 8.96 -6.81
C GLU A 18 4.77 9.84 -5.57
N LYS A 19 3.75 10.72 -5.48
CA LYS A 19 3.47 11.49 -4.26
C LYS A 19 3.29 10.60 -3.05
N ALA A 20 2.49 9.54 -3.16
CA ALA A 20 2.30 8.59 -2.07
C ALA A 20 3.61 7.90 -1.65
N LYS A 21 4.50 7.57 -2.60
CA LYS A 21 5.83 7.04 -2.29
C LYS A 21 6.70 8.04 -1.53
N GLU A 22 6.72 9.29 -1.99
CA GLU A 22 7.51 10.35 -1.33
C GLU A 22 7.00 10.66 0.07
N GLU A 23 5.68 10.83 0.22
CA GLU A 23 5.04 11.02 1.52
C GLU A 23 5.34 9.87 2.47
N ALA A 24 5.21 8.63 1.98
CA ALA A 24 5.50 7.44 2.77
C ALA A 24 6.96 7.41 3.24
N LYS A 25 7.93 7.74 2.37
CA LYS A 25 9.35 7.84 2.76
C LYS A 25 9.59 8.94 3.79
N LYS A 26 8.97 10.12 3.58
CA LYS A 26 9.11 11.29 4.46
C LYS A 26 8.59 11.05 5.87
N THR A 27 7.55 10.23 5.97
CA THR A 27 6.87 9.93 7.24
C THR A 27 7.50 8.73 7.97
N GLY A 28 8.55 8.12 7.41
CA GLY A 28 9.34 7.06 8.06
C GLY A 28 9.08 5.65 7.50
N GLY A 29 8.32 5.54 6.41
CA GLY A 29 8.06 4.30 5.70
C GLY A 29 9.18 3.89 4.75
N THR A 30 9.32 2.59 4.53
CA THR A 30 10.32 2.00 3.63
C THR A 30 9.66 1.27 2.49
N ILE A 31 9.97 1.63 1.24
CA ILE A 31 9.49 0.91 0.06
C ILE A 31 10.22 -0.44 -0.01
N ARG A 32 9.47 -1.53 0.10
CA ARG A 32 10.00 -2.91 0.04
C ARG A 32 9.93 -3.50 -1.36
N HIS A 33 8.87 -3.22 -2.10
CA HIS A 33 8.64 -3.81 -3.42
C HIS A 33 7.98 -2.80 -4.36
N GLU A 34 8.26 -2.89 -5.65
CA GLU A 34 7.63 -2.04 -6.67
C GLU A 34 7.04 -2.90 -7.77
N TYR A 35 5.76 -2.71 -8.03
CA TYR A 35 5.05 -3.42 -9.07
C TYR A 35 5.08 -2.59 -10.36
N LYS A 36 5.66 -3.16 -11.43
CA LYS A 36 5.71 -2.50 -12.75
C LYS A 36 4.44 -2.76 -13.57
N LEU A 37 3.85 -3.96 -13.43
CA LEU A 37 2.70 -4.40 -14.22
C LEU A 37 1.39 -3.75 -13.73
N ILE A 38 1.15 -3.80 -12.43
CA ILE A 38 0.12 -3.02 -11.74
C ILE A 38 0.84 -1.82 -11.12
N LYS A 39 0.45 -0.60 -11.46
CA LYS A 39 1.09 0.62 -10.94
C LYS A 39 0.93 0.62 -9.41
N GLY A 40 1.96 0.21 -8.67
CA GLY A 40 1.87 0.02 -7.23
C GLY A 40 3.21 -0.28 -6.56
N PHE A 41 3.21 -0.33 -5.24
CA PHE A 41 4.37 -0.65 -4.42
C PHE A 41 3.97 -1.23 -3.06
N THR A 42 4.85 -2.03 -2.46
CA THR A 42 4.75 -2.47 -1.07
C THR A 42 5.55 -1.55 -0.19
N LEU A 43 4.92 -1.08 0.87
CA LEU A 43 5.47 -0.18 1.86
C LEU A 43 5.52 -0.88 3.22
N GLU A 44 6.67 -0.85 3.86
CA GLU A 44 6.81 -1.26 5.26
C GLU A 44 6.71 -0.03 6.16
N TYR A 45 5.87 -0.13 7.18
CA TYR A 45 5.51 0.99 8.03
C TYR A 45 5.32 0.56 9.49
N PRO A 46 5.57 1.43 10.49
CA PRO A 46 5.06 1.24 11.85
C PRO A 46 3.50 1.21 11.88
N ASP A 47 2.94 0.36 12.74
CA ASP A 47 1.49 0.07 12.82
C ASP A 47 0.63 1.34 13.06
N ASP A 48 1.19 2.33 13.75
CA ASP A 48 0.50 3.54 14.20
C ASP A 48 0.14 4.52 13.07
N HIS A 49 0.73 4.40 11.88
CA HIS A 49 0.70 5.45 10.84
C HIS A 49 -0.08 5.10 9.57
N VAL A 50 -0.71 3.92 9.50
CA VAL A 50 -1.44 3.45 8.29
C VAL A 50 -2.58 4.37 7.85
N HIS A 51 -3.21 5.08 8.79
CA HIS A 51 -4.38 5.93 8.53
C HIS A 51 -4.15 7.01 7.47
N PHE A 52 -2.90 7.46 7.30
CA PHE A 52 -2.57 8.54 6.38
C PHE A 52 -2.70 8.11 4.91
N LEU A 53 -2.32 6.87 4.60
CA LEU A 53 -2.37 6.35 3.23
C LEU A 53 -3.79 5.93 2.84
N GLN A 54 -4.58 5.42 3.78
CA GLN A 54 -6.00 5.05 3.54
C GLN A 54 -6.89 6.25 3.19
N SER A 55 -6.46 7.47 3.52
CA SER A 55 -7.24 8.69 3.27
C SER A 55 -7.18 9.16 1.81
N SER A 56 -6.30 8.59 0.99
CA SER A 56 -6.17 9.01 -0.41
C SER A 56 -7.21 8.30 -1.30
N GLN A 57 -8.07 9.07 -1.95
CA GLN A 57 -9.14 8.54 -2.80
C GLN A 57 -8.62 7.83 -4.07
N TYR A 58 -7.37 8.08 -4.46
CA TYR A 58 -6.78 7.68 -5.74
C TYR A 58 -5.98 6.38 -5.68
N VAL A 59 -5.59 5.93 -4.48
CA VAL A 59 -4.83 4.70 -4.28
C VAL A 59 -5.66 3.69 -3.47
N ASN A 60 -5.38 2.41 -3.69
CA ASN A 60 -5.87 1.31 -2.88
C ASN A 60 -4.75 0.94 -1.90
N VAL A 61 -5.08 0.84 -0.61
CA VAL A 61 -4.12 0.48 0.44
C VAL A 61 -4.66 -0.75 1.14
N GLU A 62 -3.90 -1.84 1.05
CA GLU A 62 -4.23 -3.11 1.70
C GLU A 62 -3.10 -3.51 2.61
N GLN A 63 -3.39 -3.93 3.84
CA GLN A 63 -2.38 -4.48 4.72
C GLN A 63 -1.91 -5.83 4.16
N ASP A 64 -0.63 -5.91 3.83
CA ASP A 64 0.03 -7.14 3.44
C ASP A 64 0.23 -7.98 4.69
N GLY A 65 -0.53 -9.07 4.76
CA GLY A 65 -0.57 -9.97 5.90
C GLY A 65 -0.83 -11.39 5.45
N PRO A 66 -0.59 -12.38 6.34
CA PRO A 66 -0.79 -13.78 6.01
C PRO A 66 -2.23 -14.00 5.54
N ALA A 67 -2.37 -14.46 4.30
CA ALA A 67 -3.65 -14.86 3.76
C ALA A 67 -4.21 -16.00 4.62
N LYS A 68 -5.30 -15.74 5.35
CA LYS A 68 -6.03 -16.78 6.07
C LYS A 68 -6.82 -17.57 5.03
N THR A 69 -6.36 -18.78 4.71
CA THR A 69 -7.15 -19.71 3.91
C THR A 69 -8.41 -20.06 4.69
N GLN A 70 -9.58 -19.81 4.10
CA GLN A 70 -10.83 -20.32 4.65
C GLN A 70 -10.81 -21.84 4.48
N THR A 71 -10.61 -22.57 5.57
CA THR A 71 -10.93 -23.99 5.62
C THR A 71 -12.44 -24.10 5.43
N LYS A 72 -12.89 -24.52 4.25
CA LYS A 72 -14.29 -24.84 4.00
C LYS A 72 -14.67 -26.01 4.92
N THR A 73 -15.30 -25.71 6.05
CA THR A 73 -15.87 -26.73 6.91
C THR A 73 -17.20 -27.16 6.31
N THR A 74 -17.21 -28.42 5.87
CA THR A 74 -18.36 -29.26 5.47
C THR A 74 -18.87 -29.09 4.04
#